data_AF-A0A3D1R8J0-F1
#
_entry.id   AF-A0A3D1R8J0-F1
#
_cell.length_a   1.000
_cell.length_b   1.000
_cell.length_c   1.000
_cell.angle_alpha   90.00
_cell.angle_beta   90.00
_cell.angle_gamma   90.00
#
_symmetry.space_group_name_H-M   'P 1'
#
loop_
_entity.id
_entity.type
_entity.pdbx_description
1 polymer ?
#
loop_
_entity_poly.entity_id
_entity_poly.type
_entity_poly.pdbx_seq_one_letter_code
_entity_poly.pdbx_strand_id
1 'polypeptide(L)'
;AWVKDLVFKRNKPASAKGGYLHHYVEQFPGSKLHGDQAMPWFVKCDLALPCAAENTLHGEDAKTLLANGCKGVIEGANMPC
;
A
#
# COMPACT_ATOMS: atom_id res chain seq x y z
N ALA A 1 12.67 9.81 -20.08
CA ALA A 1 12.01 8.69 -20.77
C ALA A 1 11.20 7.79 -19.80
N TRP A 2 10.42 8.38 -18.88
CA TRP A 2 9.64 7.63 -17.87
C TRP A 2 8.22 7.24 -18.35
N VAL A 3 7.68 7.95 -19.34
CA VAL A 3 6.35 7.68 -19.89
C VAL A 3 6.33 6.42 -20.77
N LYS A 4 7.47 6.03 -21.37
CA LYS A 4 7.57 4.84 -22.23
C LYS A 4 7.42 3.52 -21.47
N ASP A 5 7.79 3.49 -20.19
CA ASP A 5 7.84 2.27 -19.39
C ASP A 5 6.44 1.81 -18.89
N LEU A 6 5.53 2.78 -18.68
CA LEU A 6 4.13 2.49 -18.35
C LEU A 6 3.37 1.87 -19.53
N VAL A 7 3.71 2.24 -20.76
CA VAL A 7 3.08 1.68 -21.97
C VAL A 7 3.59 0.27 -22.26
N PHE A 8 4.87 -0.02 -21.99
CA PHE A 8 5.46 -1.35 -22.25
C PHE A 8 4.86 -2.47 -21.38
N LYS A 9 4.40 -2.16 -20.16
CA LYS A 9 3.69 -3.14 -19.30
C LYS A 9 2.22 -3.35 -19.69
N ARG A 10 1.63 -2.47 -20.51
CA ARG A 10 0.21 -2.52 -20.90
C ARG A 10 -0.09 -3.49 -22.05
N ASN A 11 0.93 -3.95 -22.77
CA ASN A 11 0.82 -4.93 -23.85
C ASN A 11 1.14 -6.38 -23.41
N LYS A 12 0.99 -6.70 -22.13
CA LYS A 12 0.97 -8.09 -21.68
C LYS A 12 -0.40 -8.68 -22.02
N PRO A 13 -0.50 -9.84 -22.71
CA PRO A 13 -1.77 -10.46 -23.03
C PRO A 13 -2.60 -10.63 -21.76
N ALA A 14 -3.92 -10.57 -21.83
CA ALA A 14 -4.84 -10.64 -20.67
C ALA A 14 -4.68 -11.91 -19.80
N SER A 15 -3.88 -12.90 -20.24
CA SER A 15 -3.45 -14.08 -19.48
C SER A 15 -2.23 -13.86 -18.59
N ALA A 16 -1.53 -12.74 -18.73
CA ALA A 16 -0.46 -12.34 -17.83
C ALA A 16 -1.08 -11.74 -16.57
N LYS A 17 -1.43 -12.65 -15.66
CA LYS A 17 -1.87 -12.42 -14.28
C LYS A 17 -1.32 -11.09 -13.75
N GLY A 18 -2.22 -10.16 -13.43
CA GLY A 18 -1.87 -8.82 -12.91
C GLY A 18 -0.83 -8.91 -11.80
N GLY A 19 0.08 -7.95 -11.75
CA GLY A 19 1.22 -7.97 -10.82
C GLY A 19 0.75 -7.99 -9.37
N TYR A 20 0.70 -9.17 -8.77
CA TYR A 20 0.46 -9.33 -7.34
C TYR A 20 1.68 -8.89 -6.53
N LEU A 21 1.46 -8.44 -5.30
CA LEU A 21 2.52 -7.98 -4.40
C LEU A 21 3.59 -9.07 -4.12
N HIS A 22 3.25 -10.36 -4.23
CA HIS A 22 4.22 -11.45 -4.09
C HIS A 22 5.32 -11.42 -5.17
N HIS A 23 5.01 -10.98 -6.39
CA HIS A 23 6.04 -10.83 -7.43
C HIS A 23 7.00 -9.67 -7.13
N TYR A 24 6.57 -8.70 -6.33
CA TYR A 24 7.41 -7.58 -5.94
C TYR A 24 8.54 -8.04 -5.01
N VAL A 25 8.24 -8.88 -4.03
CA VAL A 25 9.26 -9.39 -3.10
C VAL A 25 10.26 -10.34 -3.76
N GLU A 26 9.85 -11.06 -4.81
CA GLU A 26 10.76 -11.88 -5.64
C GLU A 26 11.76 -11.02 -6.42
N GLN A 27 11.36 -9.82 -6.87
CA GLN A 27 12.17 -8.95 -7.70
C GLN A 27 13.10 -8.03 -6.91
N PHE A 28 12.72 -7.65 -5.69
CA PHE A 28 13.45 -6.65 -4.89
C PHE A 28 13.94 -7.24 -3.57
N PRO A 29 15.19 -7.75 -3.53
CA PRO A 29 15.81 -8.28 -2.32
C PRO A 29 15.76 -7.26 -1.17
N GLY A 30 15.28 -7.70 0.00
CA GLY A 30 15.10 -6.85 1.18
C GLY A 30 13.66 -6.38 1.41
N SER A 31 12.78 -6.53 0.42
CA SER A 31 11.34 -6.30 0.59
C SER A 31 10.71 -7.42 1.41
N LYS A 32 9.70 -7.09 2.22
CA LYS A 32 8.97 -8.06 3.05
C LYS A 32 7.49 -8.00 2.71
N LEU A 33 6.89 -9.17 2.52
CA LEU A 33 5.45 -9.33 2.45
C LEU A 33 4.95 -9.62 3.87
N HIS A 34 3.98 -8.84 4.32
CA HIS A 34 3.27 -9.10 5.57
C HIS A 34 2.03 -9.94 5.25
N GLY A 35 1.57 -10.75 6.21
CA GLY A 35 0.55 -11.80 6.00
C GLY A 35 -0.73 -11.31 5.31
N ASP A 36 -1.55 -12.27 4.86
CA ASP A 36 -2.79 -11.97 4.15
C ASP A 36 -3.68 -11.06 5.01
N GLN A 37 -4.04 -9.89 4.46
CA GLN A 37 -4.84 -8.84 5.12
C GLN A 37 -4.13 -7.99 6.20
N ALA A 38 -2.80 -8.07 6.30
CA ALA A 38 -2.06 -7.18 7.20
C ALA A 38 -2.18 -5.71 6.75
N MET A 39 -2.61 -4.84 7.67
CA MET A 39 -2.68 -3.40 7.44
C MET A 39 -1.37 -2.72 7.86
N PRO A 40 -0.90 -1.69 7.14
CA PRO A 40 0.43 -1.11 7.34
C PRO A 40 0.56 -0.20 8.57
N TRP A 41 -0.50 -0.05 9.37
CA TRP A 41 -0.59 0.95 10.46
C TRP A 41 0.39 0.75 11.61
N PHE A 42 0.95 -0.45 11.74
CA PHE A 42 2.00 -0.76 12.72
C PHE A 42 3.39 -0.21 12.32
N VAL A 43 3.56 0.24 11.08
CA VAL A 43 4.84 0.80 10.60
C VAL A 43 4.99 2.23 11.11
N LYS A 44 6.15 2.54 11.68
CA LYS A 44 6.48 3.90 12.12
C LYS A 44 6.52 4.87 10.93
N CYS A 45 5.71 5.92 10.98
CA CYS A 45 5.67 6.96 9.94
C CYS A 45 5.35 8.33 10.55
N ASP A 46 5.70 9.40 9.82
CA ASP A 46 5.26 10.76 10.13
C ASP A 46 3.88 11.06 9.53
N LEU A 47 3.55 10.44 8.39
CA LEU A 47 2.30 10.65 7.66
C LEU A 47 1.72 9.30 7.22
N ALA A 48 0.40 9.13 7.36
CA ALA A 48 -0.34 7.96 6.88
C ALA A 48 -1.30 8.34 5.75
N LEU A 49 -1.36 7.53 4.69
CA LEU A 49 -2.16 7.78 3.50
C LEU A 49 -3.05 6.57 3.19
N PRO A 50 -4.24 6.46 3.80
CA PRO A 50 -5.19 5.41 3.46
C PRO A 50 -5.79 5.66 2.07
N CYS A 51 -5.43 4.79 1.12
CA CYS A 51 -5.80 4.93 -0.31
C CYS A 51 -6.34 3.62 -0.93
N ALA A 52 -6.57 2.57 -0.13
CA ALA A 52 -6.91 1.25 -0.65
C ALA A 52 -8.42 1.09 -0.92
N ALA A 53 -9.25 1.29 0.11
CA ALA A 53 -10.70 1.16 0.06
C ALA A 53 -11.34 1.95 1.21
N GLU A 54 -12.66 2.01 1.22
CA GLU A 54 -13.45 2.57 2.32
C GLU A 54 -13.26 1.76 3.61
N ASN A 55 -13.37 2.40 4.78
CA ASN A 55 -13.26 1.79 6.11
C ASN A 55 -11.99 0.92 6.32
N THR A 56 -10.82 1.46 5.94
CA THR A 56 -9.52 0.78 6.07
C THR A 56 -8.72 1.20 7.31
N LEU A 57 -9.09 2.30 7.97
CA LEU A 57 -8.40 2.82 9.15
C LEU A 57 -9.37 2.90 10.33
N HIS A 58 -9.29 1.96 11.27
CA HIS A 58 -10.19 1.91 12.42
C HIS A 58 -9.61 2.64 13.65
N GLY A 59 -10.41 2.79 14.71
CA GLY A 59 -9.98 3.49 15.93
C GLY A 59 -8.73 2.90 16.60
N GLU A 60 -8.56 1.57 16.60
CA GLU A 60 -7.34 0.92 17.14
C GLU A 60 -6.10 1.16 16.26
N ASP A 61 -6.31 1.26 14.94
CA ASP A 61 -5.24 1.59 13.99
C ASP A 61 -4.78 3.04 14.18
N ALA A 62 -5.72 3.96 14.38
CA ALA A 62 -5.44 5.36 14.69
C ALA A 62 -4.64 5.52 16.00
N LYS A 63 -4.98 4.75 17.04
CA LYS A 63 -4.19 4.71 18.29
C LYS A 63 -2.77 4.22 18.04
N THR A 64 -2.61 3.19 17.20
CA THR A 64 -1.30 2.65 16.83
C THR A 64 -0.47 3.67 16.07
N LEU A 65 -1.07 4.37 15.09
CA LEU A 65 -0.41 5.46 14.36
C LEU A 65 0.04 6.59 15.29
N LEU A 66 -0.81 7.00 16.23
CA LEU A 66 -0.47 8.05 17.20
C LEU A 66 0.69 7.61 18.10
N ALA A 67 0.66 6.38 18.62
CA ALA A 67 1.74 5.82 19.43
C ALA A 67 3.06 5.70 18.65
N ASN A 68 2.98 5.48 17.34
CA ASN A 68 4.13 5.43 16.43
C ASN A 68 4.68 6.82 16.05
N GLY A 69 4.03 7.91 16.49
CA GLY A 69 4.47 9.28 16.21
C GLY A 69 3.99 9.83 14.87
N CYS A 70 2.93 9.25 14.30
CA CYS A 70 2.26 9.81 13.14
C CYS A 70 1.73 11.21 13.46
N LYS A 71 2.05 12.19 12.60
CA LYS A 71 1.68 13.61 12.74
C LYS A 71 0.40 13.96 12.00
N GLY A 72 0.01 13.14 11.02
CA GLY A 72 -1.16 13.42 10.20
C GLY A 72 -1.57 12.27 9.29
N VAL A 73 -2.86 12.26 8.96
CA VAL A 73 -3.47 11.32 8.01
C VAL A 73 -4.00 12.11 6.82
N ILE A 74 -3.74 11.64 5.61
CA ILE A 74 -4.25 12.25 4.36
C ILE A 74 -5.09 11.19 3.65
N GLU A 75 -6.40 11.40 3.63
CA GLU A 75 -7.36 10.46 3.05
C GLU A 75 -7.32 10.51 1.52
N GLY A 76 -6.89 9.40 0.91
CA GLY A 76 -6.91 9.24 -0.54
C GLY A 76 -8.04 8.35 -1.06
N ALA A 77 -8.53 7.43 -0.22
CA ALA A 77 -9.73 6.66 -0.52
C ALA A 77 -11.01 7.46 -0.19
N ASN A 78 -12.16 7.00 -0.67
CA ASN A 78 -13.45 7.51 -0.22
C ASN A 78 -13.74 6.99 1.20
N MET A 79 -13.88 7.87 2.19
CA MET A 79 -14.19 7.52 3.59
C MET A 79 -13.35 6.35 4.15
N PRO A 80 -12.02 6.51 4.27
CA PRO A 80 -11.17 5.46 4.76
C PRO A 80 -11.27 5.22 6.28
N CYS A 81 -11.75 6.18 7.06
CA CYS A 81 -11.80 6.15 8.53
C CYS A 81 -13.14 5.71 9.11
#